data_AF-A0A366HLG9-F1
#
_entry.id   AF-A0A366HLG9-F1
#
_cell.length_a   1.000
_cell.length_b   1.000
_cell.length_c   1.000
_cell.angle_alpha   90.00
_cell.angle_beta   90.00
_cell.angle_gamma   90.00
#
_symmetry.space_group_name_H-M   'P 1'
#
loop_
_entity.id
_entity.type
_entity.pdbx_description
1 polymer ?
#
loop_
_entity_poly.entity_id
_entity_poly.type
_entity_poly.pdbx_seq_one_letter_code
_entity_poly.pdbx_strand_id
1 'polypeptide(L)'
;MHRLLLSLALVIACTFTAPLAAQSTPKLFTDGDTICFLGDSITHGGNWHRYIELFYVSRQPEKKINIVNCGIGGDRADGALKRLDWDVLVHQPTVIVIMLGMNDIGHGNYDSPNPTPEMLAGREKSITDYRKNMAALIEAIQKRSKAAIILVKPSPYDETAEITGKPARKGANGALAKCSEICGEFAQKYNTAVIDFHGPMTKLMSEGQKLDPGFALVGRDRVHPGLPGHLVMASLFLRGQGFTLHESGKLPIVTGVNDPVLAKIVPAEELMGSTTPAVGTDASTKKATEIATLSTERFTLGMPLRTIARMEVSMRGANIDPKDDAAVKTWMDERNKKMTPDTPAGKSWEQLATPYLKARAELPETLKKRQALLEKMRELSAARS
;
A
#
# COMPACT_ATOMS: atom_id res chain seq x y z
N MET A 1 12.74 -76.28 -34.08
CA MET A 1 12.28 -76.07 -32.69
C MET A 1 12.22 -74.58 -32.44
N HIS A 2 11.05 -74.07 -32.08
CA HIS A 2 10.73 -72.65 -31.94
C HIS A 2 11.43 -72.01 -30.73
N ARG A 3 11.99 -70.81 -30.87
CA ARG A 3 12.22 -69.88 -29.76
C ARG A 3 11.80 -68.47 -30.16
N LEU A 4 10.67 -68.05 -29.58
CA LEU A 4 10.15 -66.68 -29.59
C LEU A 4 10.96 -65.86 -28.58
N LEU A 5 11.50 -64.70 -28.97
CA LEU A 5 12.09 -63.72 -28.06
C LEU A 5 11.24 -62.45 -28.12
N LEU A 6 10.41 -62.25 -27.08
CA LEU A 6 9.75 -60.99 -26.78
C LEU A 6 10.78 -60.01 -26.21
N SER A 7 11.01 -58.90 -26.92
CA SER A 7 11.80 -57.77 -26.41
C SER A 7 10.83 -56.70 -25.92
N LEU A 8 10.69 -56.57 -24.60
CA LEU A 8 9.92 -55.52 -23.94
C LEU A 8 10.80 -54.27 -23.84
N ALA A 9 10.55 -53.27 -24.67
CA ALA A 9 11.22 -51.98 -24.57
C ALA A 9 10.58 -51.14 -23.47
N LEU A 10 11.31 -50.93 -22.37
CA LEU A 10 10.90 -50.06 -21.27
C LEU A 10 11.27 -48.60 -21.62
N VAL A 11 10.27 -47.79 -21.98
CA VAL A 11 10.43 -46.34 -22.16
C VAL A 11 10.36 -45.69 -20.78
N ILE A 12 11.51 -45.30 -20.22
CA ILE A 12 11.57 -44.49 -19.00
C ILE A 12 11.29 -43.03 -19.40
N ALA A 13 10.06 -42.57 -19.17
CA ALA A 13 9.72 -41.16 -19.27
C ALA A 13 10.25 -40.41 -18.03
N CYS A 14 11.39 -39.76 -18.15
CA CYS A 14 11.87 -38.80 -17.14
C CYS A 14 11.03 -37.52 -17.20
N THR A 15 10.00 -37.42 -16.37
CA THR A 15 9.31 -36.15 -16.11
C THR A 15 10.22 -35.26 -15.27
N PHE A 16 10.91 -34.30 -15.90
CA PHE A 16 11.55 -33.20 -15.19
C PHE A 16 10.47 -32.27 -14.64
N THR A 17 10.02 -32.51 -13.40
CA THR A 17 9.31 -31.49 -12.63
C THR A 17 10.34 -30.49 -12.13
N ALA A 18 10.48 -29.34 -12.80
CA ALA A 18 11.24 -28.23 -12.25
C ALA A 18 10.66 -27.88 -10.87
N PRO A 19 11.47 -27.77 -9.81
CA PRO A 19 10.94 -27.35 -8.51
C PRO A 19 10.34 -25.96 -8.68
N LEU A 20 9.07 -25.81 -8.27
CA LEU A 20 8.45 -24.49 -8.15
C LEU A 20 9.35 -23.69 -7.21
N ALA A 21 10.07 -22.69 -7.74
CA ALA A 21 10.94 -21.87 -6.92
C ALA A 21 10.07 -21.24 -5.82
N ALA A 22 10.32 -21.61 -4.56
CA ALA A 22 9.61 -21.06 -3.43
C ALA A 22 9.78 -19.53 -3.46
N GLN A 23 8.66 -18.82 -3.54
CA GLN A 23 8.65 -17.37 -3.56
C GLN A 23 9.34 -16.84 -2.30
N SER A 24 10.27 -15.90 -2.47
CA SER A 24 11.07 -15.42 -1.33
C SER A 24 10.15 -14.73 -0.32
N THR A 25 10.08 -15.29 0.88
CA THR A 25 9.34 -14.70 1.98
C THR A 25 10.00 -13.36 2.34
N PRO A 26 9.24 -12.25 2.43
CA PRO A 26 9.78 -10.97 2.87
C PRO A 26 10.36 -11.13 4.28
N LYS A 27 11.60 -10.69 4.46
CA LYS A 27 12.26 -10.73 5.76
C LYS A 27 11.54 -9.81 6.75
N LEU A 28 11.61 -10.18 8.03
CA LEU A 28 11.25 -9.29 9.14
C LEU A 28 12.11 -8.03 9.08
N PHE A 29 11.54 -6.90 9.49
CA PHE A 29 12.33 -5.68 9.69
C PHE A 29 13.26 -5.85 10.91
N THR A 30 14.42 -5.24 10.78
CA THR A 30 15.56 -5.34 11.69
C THR A 30 15.92 -3.97 12.26
N ASP A 31 16.73 -3.95 13.32
CA ASP A 31 17.12 -2.69 13.95
C ASP A 31 17.83 -1.76 12.95
N GLY A 32 17.48 -0.47 12.98
CA GLY A 32 18.00 0.53 12.06
C GLY A 32 17.39 0.57 10.66
N ASP A 33 16.44 -0.32 10.33
CA ASP A 33 15.80 -0.30 9.00
C ASP A 33 15.03 1.00 8.76
N THR A 34 15.22 1.58 7.57
CA THR A 34 14.34 2.64 7.02
C THR A 34 13.52 2.06 5.89
N ILE A 35 12.21 2.01 6.09
CA ILE A 35 11.26 1.36 5.18
C ILE A 35 10.40 2.41 4.49
N CYS A 36 10.57 2.55 3.18
CA CYS A 36 9.74 3.42 2.35
C CYS A 36 8.56 2.63 1.77
N PHE A 37 7.34 3.01 2.12
CA PHE A 37 6.11 2.49 1.52
C PHE A 37 5.75 3.33 0.30
N LEU A 38 6.19 2.88 -0.88
CA LEU A 38 5.98 3.52 -2.17
C LEU A 38 4.63 3.06 -2.76
N GLY A 39 3.73 4.01 -3.02
CA GLY A 39 2.46 3.67 -3.66
C GLY A 39 1.63 4.88 -4.09
N ASP A 40 0.35 4.62 -4.30
CA ASP A 40 -0.64 5.58 -4.76
C ASP A 40 -1.47 6.19 -3.61
N SER A 41 -2.73 6.58 -3.86
CA SER A 41 -3.66 7.15 -2.87
C SER A 41 -3.95 6.21 -1.70
N ILE A 42 -3.96 4.89 -1.93
CA ILE A 42 -4.21 3.89 -0.88
C ILE A 42 -3.04 3.85 0.11
N THR A 43 -1.83 4.17 -0.34
CA THR A 43 -0.66 4.31 0.54
C THR A 43 -0.58 5.72 1.13
N HIS A 44 -0.86 6.76 0.33
CA HIS A 44 -0.81 8.16 0.75
C HIS A 44 -1.68 8.41 1.98
N GLY A 45 -2.99 8.14 1.88
CA GLY A 45 -3.94 8.40 2.96
C GLY A 45 -4.24 7.18 3.85
N GLY A 46 -3.64 6.03 3.54
CA GLY A 46 -3.99 4.77 4.18
C GLY A 46 -3.28 4.49 5.49
N ASN A 47 -3.87 3.60 6.29
CA ASN A 47 -3.41 3.27 7.64
C ASN A 47 -2.58 1.98 7.72
N TRP A 48 -2.45 1.23 6.63
CA TRP A 48 -1.84 -0.12 6.67
C TRP A 48 -0.35 -0.08 7.08
N HIS A 49 0.44 0.85 6.55
CA HIS A 49 1.83 1.06 6.98
C HIS A 49 1.94 1.59 8.41
N ARG A 50 1.00 2.43 8.85
CA ARG A 50 0.89 2.88 10.25
C ARG A 50 0.60 1.70 11.18
N TYR A 51 -0.29 0.79 10.81
CA TYR A 51 -0.58 -0.41 11.61
C TYR A 51 0.62 -1.35 11.67
N ILE A 52 1.41 -1.45 10.61
CA ILE A 52 2.70 -2.15 10.64
C ILE A 52 3.69 -1.45 11.60
N GLU A 53 3.83 -0.12 11.57
CA GLU A 53 4.67 0.64 12.54
C GLU A 53 4.20 0.39 13.98
N LEU A 54 2.89 0.52 14.22
CA LEU A 54 2.28 0.28 15.51
C LEU A 54 2.57 -1.14 16.01
N PHE A 55 2.50 -2.14 15.14
CA PHE A 55 2.83 -3.52 15.46
C PHE A 55 4.28 -3.68 15.90
N TYR A 56 5.23 -3.25 15.08
CA TYR A 56 6.65 -3.38 15.40
C TYR A 56 7.02 -2.59 16.66
N VAL A 57 6.55 -1.36 16.82
CA VAL A 57 6.83 -0.55 18.02
C VAL A 57 6.23 -1.19 19.27
N SER A 58 5.03 -1.74 19.18
CA SER A 58 4.36 -2.35 20.34
C SER A 58 4.96 -3.69 20.77
N ARG A 59 5.71 -4.36 19.89
CA ARG A 59 6.10 -5.78 20.07
C ARG A 59 7.59 -6.02 20.01
N GLN A 60 8.31 -5.14 19.34
CA GLN A 60 9.77 -5.12 19.20
C GLN A 60 10.25 -3.68 19.41
N PRO A 61 9.94 -3.03 20.56
CA PRO A 61 10.27 -1.62 20.81
C PRO A 61 11.78 -1.32 20.78
N GLU A 62 12.61 -2.34 21.00
CA GLU A 62 14.06 -2.28 20.89
C GLU A 62 14.55 -2.10 19.45
N LYS A 63 13.77 -2.55 18.46
CA LYS A 63 14.10 -2.37 17.04
C LYS A 63 13.71 -0.97 16.61
N LYS A 64 14.71 -0.14 16.35
CA LYS A 64 14.53 1.25 15.92
C LYS A 64 14.25 1.36 14.42
N ILE A 65 13.19 0.71 13.96
CA ILE A 65 12.72 0.85 12.58
C ILE A 65 12.15 2.24 12.34
N ASN A 66 12.28 2.75 11.12
CA ASN A 66 11.70 4.00 10.68
C ASN A 66 10.84 3.78 9.43
N ILE A 67 9.51 3.94 9.58
CA ILE A 67 8.57 3.81 8.47
C ILE A 67 8.29 5.18 7.85
N VAL A 68 8.49 5.26 6.54
CA VAL A 68 8.26 6.46 5.73
C VAL A 68 7.15 6.18 4.72
N ASN A 69 6.10 7.00 4.77
CA ASN A 69 5.04 6.99 3.77
C ASN A 69 5.55 7.70 2.50
N CYS A 70 5.69 6.96 1.40
CA CYS A 70 6.04 7.46 0.07
C CYS A 70 4.86 7.28 -0.91
N GLY A 71 3.63 7.37 -0.42
CA GLY A 71 2.41 7.33 -1.22
C GLY A 71 2.04 8.70 -1.79
N ILE A 72 1.62 8.76 -3.05
CA ILE A 72 1.08 9.97 -3.70
C ILE A 72 -0.25 9.67 -4.38
N GLY A 73 -1.23 10.55 -4.18
CA GLY A 73 -2.60 10.29 -4.63
C GLY A 73 -2.70 10.40 -6.15
N GLY A 74 -3.22 9.35 -6.80
CA GLY A 74 -3.34 9.28 -8.25
C GLY A 74 -2.09 8.76 -8.98
N ASP A 75 -1.02 8.41 -8.26
CA ASP A 75 0.20 7.89 -8.86
C ASP A 75 -0.02 6.56 -9.59
N ARG A 76 0.81 6.40 -10.61
CA ARG A 76 1.04 5.18 -11.39
C ARG A 76 2.53 4.82 -11.29
N ALA A 77 2.93 3.66 -11.80
CA ALA A 77 4.32 3.22 -11.79
C ALA A 77 5.29 4.18 -12.49
N ASP A 78 4.88 4.86 -13.57
CA ASP A 78 5.73 5.87 -14.21
C ASP A 78 5.89 7.14 -13.36
N GLY A 79 4.83 7.55 -12.66
CA GLY A 79 4.87 8.65 -11.69
C GLY A 79 5.81 8.35 -10.53
N ALA A 80 5.69 7.16 -9.95
CA ALA A 80 6.58 6.67 -8.90
C ALA A 80 8.05 6.65 -9.34
N LEU A 81 8.33 6.20 -10.58
CA LEU A 81 9.68 6.24 -11.16
C LEU A 81 10.23 7.67 -11.29
N LYS A 82 9.42 8.62 -11.74
CA LYS A 82 9.83 10.04 -11.90
C LYS A 82 10.18 10.71 -10.57
N ARG A 83 9.64 10.23 -9.45
CA ARG A 83 9.92 10.76 -8.11
C ARG A 83 10.83 9.92 -7.24
N LEU A 84 11.37 8.83 -7.79
CA LEU A 84 12.18 7.87 -7.05
C LEU A 84 13.31 8.55 -6.27
N ASP A 85 14.08 9.42 -6.91
CA ASP A 85 15.29 9.99 -6.30
C ASP A 85 14.95 10.98 -5.16
N TRP A 86 13.97 11.86 -5.36
CA TRP A 86 13.71 12.98 -4.46
C TRP A 86 12.61 12.75 -3.42
N ASP A 87 11.76 11.71 -3.56
CA ASP A 87 10.70 11.37 -2.59
C ASP A 87 10.87 10.00 -1.94
N VAL A 88 11.77 9.15 -2.45
CA VAL A 88 12.01 7.79 -1.92
C VAL A 88 13.46 7.61 -1.52
N LEU A 89 14.40 7.70 -2.46
CA LEU A 89 15.82 7.45 -2.20
C LEU A 89 16.47 8.51 -1.32
N VAL A 90 15.90 9.72 -1.24
CA VAL A 90 16.31 10.77 -0.30
C VAL A 90 16.29 10.29 1.16
N HIS A 91 15.46 9.29 1.48
CA HIS A 91 15.37 8.71 2.82
C HIS A 91 16.41 7.61 3.09
N GLN A 92 17.26 7.28 2.10
CA GLN A 92 18.24 6.19 2.19
C GLN A 92 17.62 4.87 2.69
N PRO A 93 16.55 4.38 2.03
CA PRO A 93 15.85 3.20 2.51
C PRO A 93 16.73 1.95 2.49
N THR A 94 16.57 1.11 3.51
CA THR A 94 17.06 -0.28 3.51
C THR A 94 16.02 -1.24 2.94
N VAL A 95 14.74 -0.87 2.97
CA VAL A 95 13.63 -1.60 2.35
C VAL A 95 12.69 -0.65 1.61
N ILE A 96 12.26 -1.03 0.40
CA ILE A 96 11.21 -0.34 -0.35
C ILE A 96 10.06 -1.32 -0.59
N VAL A 97 8.89 -0.99 -0.03
CA VAL A 97 7.64 -1.73 -0.23
C VAL A 97 6.86 -1.02 -1.34
N ILE A 98 6.50 -1.73 -2.41
CA ILE A 98 5.87 -1.13 -3.61
C ILE A 98 4.46 -1.68 -3.80
N MET A 99 3.44 -0.81 -3.71
CA MET A 99 2.06 -1.16 -4.04
C MET A 99 1.48 -0.14 -5.04
N LEU A 100 1.34 -0.59 -6.29
CA LEU A 100 0.83 0.18 -7.42
C LEU A 100 -0.01 -0.72 -8.32
N GLY A 101 -0.88 -0.14 -9.14
CA GLY A 101 -1.80 -0.87 -10.01
C GLY A 101 -3.18 -0.23 -10.10
N MET A 102 -3.68 0.35 -9.00
CA MET A 102 -5.04 0.89 -8.92
C MET A 102 -5.29 1.98 -9.96
N ASN A 103 -4.38 2.96 -10.08
CA ASN A 103 -4.50 3.97 -11.12
C ASN A 103 -3.99 3.49 -12.48
N ASP A 104 -3.03 2.54 -12.49
CA ASP A 104 -2.37 2.06 -13.70
C ASP A 104 -3.33 1.39 -14.67
N ILE A 105 -4.37 0.70 -14.18
CA ILE A 105 -5.39 0.08 -15.05
C ILE A 105 -6.15 1.11 -15.90
N GLY A 106 -6.13 2.39 -15.53
CA GLY A 106 -6.80 3.46 -16.28
C GLY A 106 -8.31 3.37 -16.20
N HIS A 107 -8.86 3.71 -15.03
CA HIS A 107 -10.29 3.62 -14.70
C HIS A 107 -11.24 4.16 -15.78
N GLY A 108 -10.88 5.22 -16.50
CA GLY A 108 -11.70 5.80 -17.58
C GLY A 108 -12.08 4.81 -18.68
N ASN A 109 -11.22 3.81 -18.95
CA ASN A 109 -11.50 2.76 -19.92
C ASN A 109 -12.58 1.75 -19.45
N TYR A 110 -13.11 1.91 -18.23
CA TYR A 110 -14.13 1.05 -17.62
C TYR A 110 -15.41 1.81 -17.25
N ASP A 111 -15.53 3.10 -17.61
CA ASP A 111 -16.69 3.93 -17.26
C ASP A 111 -17.95 3.60 -18.09
N SER A 112 -17.84 2.79 -19.13
CA SER A 112 -18.97 2.32 -19.96
C SER A 112 -19.19 0.82 -19.81
N PRO A 113 -20.45 0.35 -19.62
CA PRO A 113 -20.78 -1.08 -19.69
C PRO A 113 -20.65 -1.66 -21.11
N ASN A 114 -20.66 -0.81 -22.13
CA ASN A 114 -20.46 -1.15 -23.54
C ASN A 114 -19.20 -0.42 -24.03
N PRO A 115 -17.99 -0.98 -23.81
CA PRO A 115 -16.75 -0.29 -24.14
C PRO A 115 -16.57 -0.17 -25.65
N THR A 116 -16.06 0.98 -26.10
CA THR A 116 -15.66 1.17 -27.50
C THR A 116 -14.36 0.40 -27.80
N PRO A 117 -14.01 0.18 -29.08
CA PRO A 117 -12.70 -0.38 -29.45
C PRO A 117 -11.51 0.39 -28.85
N GLU A 118 -11.60 1.72 -28.75
CA GLU A 118 -10.58 2.57 -28.14
C GLU A 118 -10.45 2.33 -26.64
N MET A 119 -11.58 2.16 -25.94
CA MET A 119 -11.57 1.82 -24.52
C MET A 119 -10.93 0.45 -24.30
N LEU A 120 -11.26 -0.55 -25.13
CA LEU A 120 -10.67 -1.89 -25.06
C LEU A 120 -9.16 -1.86 -25.33
N ALA A 121 -8.73 -1.15 -26.38
CA ALA A 121 -7.32 -0.93 -26.67
C ALA A 121 -6.61 -0.20 -25.52
N GLY A 122 -7.29 0.78 -24.91
CA GLY A 122 -6.82 1.48 -23.71
C GLY A 122 -6.60 0.55 -22.51
N ARG A 123 -7.49 -0.43 -22.27
CA ARG A 123 -7.32 -1.43 -21.20
C ARG A 123 -6.06 -2.26 -21.40
N GLU A 124 -5.85 -2.79 -22.61
CA GLU A 124 -4.66 -3.61 -22.90
C GLU A 124 -3.37 -2.77 -22.87
N LYS A 125 -3.44 -1.52 -23.35
CA LYS A 125 -2.33 -0.58 -23.24
C LYS A 125 -1.98 -0.30 -21.77
N SER A 126 -2.95 -0.07 -20.90
CA SER A 126 -2.73 0.16 -19.47
C SER A 126 -1.93 -0.98 -18.81
N ILE A 127 -2.26 -2.24 -19.11
CA ILE A 127 -1.54 -3.41 -18.56
C ILE A 127 -0.12 -3.49 -19.13
N THR A 128 0.04 -3.21 -20.42
CA THR A 128 1.37 -3.17 -21.07
C THR A 128 2.26 -2.08 -20.46
N ASP A 129 1.70 -0.88 -20.26
CA ASP A 129 2.39 0.24 -19.62
C ASP A 129 2.73 -0.09 -18.16
N TYR A 130 1.81 -0.68 -17.40
CA TYR A 130 2.07 -1.12 -16.02
C TYR A 130 3.28 -2.05 -15.95
N ARG A 131 3.29 -3.12 -16.76
CA ARG A 131 4.42 -4.06 -16.83
C ARG A 131 5.73 -3.36 -17.13
N LYS A 132 5.74 -2.50 -18.16
CA LYS A 132 6.93 -1.74 -18.57
C LYS A 132 7.44 -0.82 -17.45
N ASN A 133 6.54 -0.06 -16.83
CA ASN A 133 6.90 0.96 -15.87
C ASN A 133 7.30 0.36 -14.52
N MET A 134 6.65 -0.72 -14.08
CA MET A 134 7.05 -1.47 -12.88
C MET A 134 8.44 -2.11 -13.06
N ALA A 135 8.73 -2.69 -14.23
CA ALA A 135 10.07 -3.20 -14.53
C ALA A 135 11.13 -2.09 -14.42
N ALA A 136 10.89 -0.95 -15.08
CA ALA A 136 11.79 0.19 -15.03
C ALA A 136 11.98 0.75 -13.61
N LEU A 137 10.93 0.76 -12.79
CA LEU A 137 10.99 1.16 -11.38
C LEU A 137 11.86 0.22 -10.54
N ILE A 138 11.64 -1.10 -10.66
CA ILE A 138 12.42 -2.11 -9.93
C ILE A 138 13.90 -2.03 -10.33
N GLU A 139 14.19 -1.96 -11.63
CA GLU A 139 15.54 -1.85 -12.17
C GLU A 139 16.24 -0.56 -11.72
N ALA A 140 15.51 0.56 -11.70
CA ALA A 140 16.04 1.83 -11.20
C ALA A 140 16.39 1.75 -9.72
N ILE A 141 15.55 1.13 -8.89
CA ILE A 141 15.84 0.92 -7.46
C ILE A 141 17.10 0.05 -7.30
N GLN A 142 17.14 -1.12 -7.93
CA GLN A 142 18.27 -2.05 -7.81
C GLN A 142 19.60 -1.45 -8.31
N LYS A 143 19.54 -0.56 -9.31
CA LYS A 143 20.72 0.14 -9.83
C LYS A 143 21.21 1.25 -8.88
N ARG A 144 20.30 1.94 -8.20
CA ARG A 144 20.60 3.19 -7.48
C ARG A 144 20.67 3.04 -5.96
N SER A 145 20.19 1.92 -5.41
CA SER A 145 20.24 1.66 -3.98
C SER A 145 20.58 0.19 -3.69
N LYS A 146 20.79 -0.12 -2.40
CA LYS A 146 20.93 -1.49 -1.91
C LYS A 146 19.68 -1.96 -1.16
N ALA A 147 18.58 -1.22 -1.28
CA ALA A 147 17.36 -1.52 -0.57
C ALA A 147 16.78 -2.87 -1.03
N ALA A 148 16.31 -3.68 -0.08
CA ALA A 148 15.48 -4.83 -0.41
C ALA A 148 14.14 -4.35 -0.97
N ILE A 149 13.60 -5.05 -1.97
CA ILE A 149 12.31 -4.74 -2.56
C ILE A 149 11.29 -5.78 -2.09
N ILE A 150 10.13 -5.28 -1.62
CA ILE A 150 8.94 -6.08 -1.37
C ILE A 150 7.85 -5.58 -2.32
N LEU A 151 7.50 -6.39 -3.31
CA LEU A 151 6.34 -6.10 -4.16
C LEU A 151 5.07 -6.44 -3.39
N VAL A 152 4.04 -5.63 -3.54
CA VAL A 152 2.72 -5.90 -2.98
C VAL A 152 1.75 -5.97 -4.14
N LYS A 153 1.12 -7.13 -4.32
CA LYS A 153 0.03 -7.27 -5.30
C LYS A 153 -1.09 -6.31 -4.91
N PRO A 154 -1.61 -5.48 -5.83
CA PRO A 154 -2.49 -4.37 -5.48
C PRO A 154 -3.76 -4.86 -4.78
N SER A 155 -4.30 -4.07 -3.85
CA SER A 155 -5.63 -4.33 -3.29
C SER A 155 -6.70 -4.34 -4.39
N PRO A 156 -7.79 -5.10 -4.23
CA PRO A 156 -8.79 -5.25 -5.27
C PRO A 156 -9.66 -4.00 -5.44
N TYR A 157 -10.36 -3.93 -6.58
CA TYR A 157 -11.50 -3.04 -6.82
C TYR A 157 -12.79 -3.82 -6.58
N ASP A 158 -13.75 -3.22 -5.87
CA ASP A 158 -15.00 -3.91 -5.53
C ASP A 158 -16.05 -3.77 -6.66
N GLU A 159 -16.16 -4.78 -7.52
CA GLU A 159 -17.17 -4.82 -8.57
C GLU A 159 -18.55 -5.33 -8.09
N THR A 160 -18.62 -5.90 -6.90
CA THR A 160 -19.72 -6.79 -6.51
C THR A 160 -20.59 -6.22 -5.39
N ALA A 161 -20.08 -5.32 -4.55
CA ALA A 161 -20.89 -4.68 -3.52
C ALA A 161 -22.05 -3.87 -4.11
N GLU A 162 -23.22 -3.96 -3.47
CA GLU A 162 -24.40 -3.16 -3.76
C GLU A 162 -24.26 -1.77 -3.14
N ILE A 163 -23.81 -0.80 -3.94
CA ILE A 163 -23.54 0.57 -3.48
C ILE A 163 -24.39 1.57 -4.28
N THR A 164 -25.42 2.09 -3.62
CA THR A 164 -26.31 3.13 -4.18
C THR A 164 -25.52 4.33 -4.67
N GLY A 165 -25.80 4.76 -5.91
CA GLY A 165 -25.16 5.93 -6.53
C GLY A 165 -23.71 5.72 -6.97
N LYS A 166 -23.15 4.50 -6.84
CA LYS A 166 -21.78 4.19 -7.26
C LYS A 166 -21.75 2.92 -8.13
N PRO A 167 -22.05 3.01 -9.43
CA PRO A 167 -21.98 1.86 -10.33
C PRO A 167 -20.56 1.28 -10.39
N ALA A 168 -20.47 -0.03 -10.52
CA ALA A 168 -19.19 -0.74 -10.65
C ALA A 168 -18.59 -0.57 -12.05
N ARG A 169 -17.27 -0.41 -12.10
CA ARG A 169 -16.46 -0.49 -13.32
C ARG A 169 -16.19 -1.95 -13.68
N LYS A 170 -17.07 -2.57 -14.46
CA LYS A 170 -16.98 -3.99 -14.83
C LYS A 170 -15.64 -4.32 -15.51
N GLY A 171 -14.89 -5.27 -14.96
CA GLY A 171 -13.58 -5.72 -15.45
C GLY A 171 -12.37 -4.97 -14.89
N ALA A 172 -12.56 -3.95 -14.04
CA ALA A 172 -11.47 -3.23 -13.38
C ALA A 172 -10.69 -4.12 -12.39
N ASN A 173 -11.37 -4.95 -11.60
CA ASN A 173 -10.74 -5.89 -10.69
C ASN A 173 -10.01 -7.01 -11.45
N GLY A 174 -10.55 -7.45 -12.59
CA GLY A 174 -9.85 -8.38 -13.48
C GLY A 174 -8.53 -7.80 -14.04
N ALA A 175 -8.49 -6.50 -14.30
CA ALA A 175 -7.25 -5.81 -14.67
C ALA A 175 -6.25 -5.74 -13.51
N LEU A 176 -6.72 -5.54 -12.28
CA LEU A 176 -5.89 -5.62 -11.08
C LEU A 176 -5.37 -7.04 -10.80
N ALA A 177 -6.14 -8.07 -11.17
CA ALA A 177 -5.66 -9.45 -11.14
C ALA A 177 -4.49 -9.64 -12.11
N LYS A 178 -4.56 -9.10 -13.34
CA LYS A 178 -3.41 -9.08 -14.27
C LYS A 178 -2.20 -8.33 -13.68
N CYS A 179 -2.41 -7.20 -13.00
CA CYS A 179 -1.32 -6.50 -12.28
C CYS A 179 -0.72 -7.37 -11.15
N SER A 180 -1.55 -8.11 -10.42
CA SER A 180 -1.14 -9.04 -9.36
C SER A 180 -0.28 -10.20 -9.90
N GLU A 181 -0.65 -10.76 -11.05
CA GLU A 181 0.14 -11.77 -11.76
C GLU A 181 1.52 -11.22 -12.16
N ILE A 182 1.57 -10.02 -12.74
CA ILE A 182 2.81 -9.32 -13.11
C ILE A 182 3.72 -9.13 -11.89
N CYS A 183 3.19 -8.74 -10.72
CA CYS A 183 3.98 -8.66 -9.49
C CYS A 183 4.57 -10.01 -9.09
N GLY A 184 3.81 -11.10 -9.24
CA GLY A 184 4.29 -12.46 -8.96
C GLY A 184 5.43 -12.88 -9.89
N GLU A 185 5.29 -12.62 -11.20
CA GLU A 185 6.34 -12.86 -12.19
C GLU A 185 7.60 -12.03 -11.91
N PHE A 186 7.44 -10.74 -11.58
CA PHE A 186 8.55 -9.85 -11.28
C PHE A 186 9.27 -10.21 -9.99
N ALA A 187 8.56 -10.71 -8.98
CA ALA A 187 9.18 -11.23 -7.78
C ALA A 187 10.18 -12.35 -8.08
N GLN A 188 9.83 -13.26 -9.01
CA GLN A 188 10.74 -14.30 -9.48
C GLN A 188 11.86 -13.72 -10.35
N LYS A 189 11.53 -12.91 -11.36
CA LYS A 189 12.49 -12.36 -12.33
C LYS A 189 13.57 -11.49 -11.66
N TYR A 190 13.18 -10.64 -10.74
CA TYR A 190 14.07 -9.66 -10.09
C TYR A 190 14.55 -10.11 -8.71
N ASN A 191 14.22 -11.34 -8.29
CA ASN A 191 14.55 -11.90 -6.98
C ASN A 191 14.12 -10.97 -5.83
N THR A 192 12.88 -10.51 -5.86
CA THR A 192 12.28 -9.68 -4.80
C THR A 192 11.28 -10.50 -4.02
N ALA A 193 11.01 -10.10 -2.77
CA ALA A 193 9.89 -10.66 -2.05
C ALA A 193 8.57 -10.14 -2.63
N VAL A 194 7.47 -10.85 -2.39
CA VAL A 194 6.12 -10.36 -2.71
C VAL A 194 5.10 -10.78 -1.68
N ILE A 195 4.10 -9.93 -1.47
CA ILE A 195 2.94 -10.15 -0.59
C ILE A 195 1.66 -9.99 -1.41
N ASP A 196 0.67 -10.84 -1.14
CA ASP A 196 -0.61 -10.83 -1.83
C ASP A 196 -1.71 -10.13 -1.02
N PHE A 197 -2.14 -8.96 -1.47
CA PHE A 197 -3.39 -8.36 -0.97
C PHE A 197 -4.58 -8.69 -1.87
N HIS A 198 -4.38 -8.82 -3.17
CA HIS A 198 -5.44 -8.98 -4.16
C HIS A 198 -6.33 -10.20 -3.87
N GLY A 199 -5.71 -11.38 -3.79
CA GLY A 199 -6.44 -12.65 -3.63
C GLY A 199 -7.21 -12.72 -2.31
N PRO A 200 -6.53 -12.62 -1.16
CA PRO A 200 -7.18 -12.71 0.15
C PRO A 200 -8.27 -11.64 0.36
N MET A 201 -8.04 -10.39 -0.04
CA MET A 201 -9.07 -9.35 0.11
C MET A 201 -10.26 -9.55 -0.83
N THR A 202 -10.05 -10.06 -2.05
CA THR A 202 -11.16 -10.41 -2.96
C THR A 202 -12.05 -11.50 -2.34
N LYS A 203 -11.43 -12.50 -1.71
CA LYS A 203 -12.16 -13.55 -0.98
C LYS A 203 -12.99 -12.95 0.17
N LEU A 204 -12.38 -12.10 1.00
CA LEU A 204 -13.06 -11.46 2.13
C LEU A 204 -14.22 -10.56 1.70
N MET A 205 -14.08 -9.80 0.61
CA MET A 205 -15.19 -9.04 0.04
C MET A 205 -16.34 -9.96 -0.35
N SER A 206 -16.07 -11.03 -1.10
CA SER A 206 -17.08 -12.00 -1.52
C SER A 206 -17.77 -12.68 -0.33
N GLU A 207 -17.03 -13.04 0.72
CA GLU A 207 -17.59 -13.67 1.91
C GLU A 207 -18.43 -12.70 2.74
N GLY A 208 -17.95 -11.47 2.94
CA GLY A 208 -18.72 -10.44 3.65
C GLY A 208 -20.00 -10.06 2.91
N GLN A 209 -19.96 -10.01 1.58
CA GLN A 209 -21.12 -9.69 0.74
C GLN A 209 -22.21 -10.78 0.75
N LYS A 210 -21.88 -12.03 1.12
CA LYS A 210 -22.90 -13.06 1.38
C LYS A 210 -23.69 -12.78 2.66
N LEU A 211 -23.11 -12.05 3.61
CA LEU A 211 -23.76 -11.67 4.87
C LEU A 211 -24.47 -10.32 4.77
N ASP A 212 -23.86 -9.38 4.05
CA ASP A 212 -24.39 -8.05 3.79
C ASP A 212 -24.01 -7.62 2.36
N PRO A 213 -24.94 -7.60 1.39
CA PRO A 213 -24.65 -7.21 0.00
C PRO A 213 -23.99 -5.83 -0.15
N GLY A 214 -24.16 -4.93 0.82
CA GLY A 214 -23.55 -3.60 0.86
C GLY A 214 -22.15 -3.56 1.49
N PHE A 215 -21.62 -4.69 1.97
CA PHE A 215 -20.31 -4.77 2.59
C PHE A 215 -19.19 -4.36 1.63
N ALA A 216 -18.39 -3.38 2.04
CA ALA A 216 -17.37 -2.75 1.20
C ALA A 216 -16.03 -2.64 1.95
N LEU A 217 -15.21 -3.69 1.89
CA LEU A 217 -13.90 -3.76 2.55
C LEU A 217 -12.93 -2.68 2.04
N VAL A 218 -12.99 -2.40 0.74
CA VAL A 218 -12.20 -1.37 0.06
C VAL A 218 -12.96 -0.05 -0.09
N GLY A 219 -13.91 0.20 0.82
CA GLY A 219 -14.66 1.45 0.90
C GLY A 219 -15.79 1.57 -0.11
N ARG A 220 -16.71 2.51 0.17
CA ARG A 220 -17.92 2.72 -0.64
C ARG A 220 -17.63 3.33 -2.03
N ASP A 221 -16.41 3.80 -2.25
CA ASP A 221 -15.97 4.24 -3.58
C ASP A 221 -15.39 3.09 -4.43
N ARG A 222 -15.38 1.86 -3.87
CA ARG A 222 -14.86 0.61 -4.46
C ARG A 222 -13.34 0.55 -4.59
N VAL A 223 -12.62 1.52 -4.01
CA VAL A 223 -11.17 1.70 -4.21
C VAL A 223 -10.41 1.85 -2.90
N HIS A 224 -10.84 2.74 -2.00
CA HIS A 224 -10.06 3.15 -0.83
C HIS A 224 -10.54 2.46 0.45
N PRO A 225 -9.76 1.51 1.01
CA PRO A 225 -10.12 0.82 2.24
C PRO A 225 -10.31 1.77 3.42
N GLY A 226 -11.33 1.49 4.23
CA GLY A 226 -11.47 2.11 5.55
C GLY A 226 -10.44 1.56 6.54
N LEU A 227 -10.54 1.98 7.80
CA LEU A 227 -9.70 1.43 8.88
C LEU A 227 -9.75 -0.12 8.95
N PRO A 228 -10.91 -0.80 8.79
CA PRO A 228 -10.95 -2.25 8.81
C PRO A 228 -10.20 -2.91 7.64
N GLY A 229 -10.34 -2.39 6.42
CA GLY A 229 -9.61 -2.90 5.27
C GLY A 229 -8.10 -2.66 5.37
N HIS A 230 -7.67 -1.52 5.91
CA HIS A 230 -6.25 -1.29 6.19
C HIS A 230 -5.68 -2.20 7.30
N LEU A 231 -6.51 -2.61 8.27
CA LEU A 231 -6.10 -3.60 9.27
C LEU A 231 -5.91 -4.98 8.63
N VAL A 232 -6.79 -5.38 7.71
CA VAL A 232 -6.63 -6.61 6.91
C VAL A 232 -5.31 -6.55 6.12
N MET A 233 -5.06 -5.45 5.39
CA MET A 233 -3.80 -5.27 4.63
C MET A 233 -2.56 -5.39 5.52
N ALA A 234 -2.55 -4.73 6.68
CA ALA A 234 -1.44 -4.82 7.63
C ALA A 234 -1.25 -6.25 8.17
N SER A 235 -2.36 -6.96 8.44
CA SER A 235 -2.33 -8.35 8.91
C SER A 235 -1.76 -9.29 7.84
N LEU A 236 -2.20 -9.15 6.59
CA LEU A 236 -1.66 -9.91 5.45
C LEU A 236 -0.18 -9.62 5.25
N PHE A 237 0.25 -8.37 5.43
CA PHE A 237 1.66 -8.00 5.32
C PHE A 237 2.52 -8.67 6.39
N LEU A 238 2.13 -8.55 7.65
CA LEU A 238 2.85 -9.11 8.79
C LEU A 238 2.90 -10.65 8.72
N ARG A 239 1.78 -11.30 8.34
CA ARG A 239 1.75 -12.75 8.06
C ARG A 239 2.66 -13.12 6.91
N GLY A 240 2.69 -12.30 5.86
CA GLY A 240 3.63 -12.42 4.74
C GLY A 240 5.09 -12.38 5.20
N GLN A 241 5.42 -11.59 6.22
CA GLN A 241 6.77 -11.58 6.84
C GLN A 241 7.05 -12.75 7.79
N GLY A 242 6.08 -13.66 7.97
CA GLY A 242 6.22 -14.83 8.84
C GLY A 242 5.74 -14.63 10.28
N PHE A 243 5.08 -13.52 10.62
CA PHE A 243 4.42 -13.42 11.92
C PHE A 243 3.19 -14.34 11.96
N THR A 244 3.20 -15.27 12.91
CA THR A 244 2.06 -16.14 13.22
C THR A 244 1.39 -15.70 14.51
N LEU A 245 0.07 -15.88 14.57
CA LEU A 245 -0.67 -15.78 15.83
C LEU A 245 -0.38 -17.08 16.61
N HIS A 246 0.44 -17.00 17.67
CA HIS A 246 0.76 -18.18 18.49
C HIS A 246 -0.35 -18.51 19.49
N GLU A 247 -0.43 -19.80 19.86
CA GLU A 247 -1.34 -20.42 20.85
C GLU A 247 -1.30 -19.78 22.26
N SER A 248 -0.37 -18.87 22.54
CA SER A 248 -0.29 -18.10 23.80
C SER A 248 -1.21 -16.86 23.84
N GLY A 249 -2.04 -16.61 22.82
CA GLY A 249 -3.08 -15.57 22.84
C GLY A 249 -2.57 -14.12 22.78
N LYS A 250 -1.27 -13.91 22.56
CA LYS A 250 -0.73 -12.57 22.32
C LYS A 250 -0.47 -12.38 20.83
N LEU A 251 -1.39 -11.69 20.15
CA LEU A 251 -1.13 -10.55 19.24
C LEU A 251 -2.41 -9.94 18.62
N PRO A 252 -3.18 -9.14 19.37
CA PRO A 252 -3.85 -7.99 18.77
C PRO A 252 -3.07 -6.69 19.07
N ILE A 253 -2.79 -5.89 18.03
CA ILE A 253 -2.60 -4.44 18.23
C ILE A 253 -3.96 -3.78 18.51
N VAL A 254 -3.98 -2.85 19.46
CA VAL A 254 -5.17 -2.03 19.70
C VAL A 254 -5.22 -0.99 18.59
N THR A 255 -6.12 -1.17 17.64
CA THR A 255 -6.31 -0.22 16.53
C THR A 255 -7.56 0.62 16.70
N GLY A 256 -8.47 0.23 17.60
CA GLY A 256 -9.80 0.82 17.75
C GLY A 256 -10.76 0.47 16.59
N VAL A 257 -10.39 -0.46 15.71
CA VAL A 257 -11.23 -0.90 14.60
C VAL A 257 -12.36 -1.77 15.12
N ASN A 258 -13.59 -1.52 14.66
CA ASN A 258 -14.71 -2.41 14.86
C ASN A 258 -15.51 -2.58 13.57
N ASP A 259 -15.63 -3.84 13.12
CA ASP A 259 -16.42 -4.20 11.94
C ASP A 259 -17.10 -5.56 12.19
N PRO A 260 -18.44 -5.57 12.36
CA PRO A 260 -19.17 -6.77 12.74
C PRO A 260 -19.29 -7.80 11.61
N VAL A 261 -19.12 -7.40 10.35
CA VAL A 261 -19.11 -8.33 9.21
C VAL A 261 -17.75 -9.00 9.12
N LEU A 262 -16.66 -8.23 9.18
CA LEU A 262 -15.30 -8.78 9.21
C LEU A 262 -15.08 -9.73 10.39
N ALA A 263 -15.59 -9.40 11.58
CA ALA A 263 -15.49 -10.26 12.75
C ALA A 263 -16.16 -11.65 12.59
N LYS A 264 -17.07 -11.81 11.61
CA LYS A 264 -17.74 -13.09 11.31
C LYS A 264 -17.04 -13.89 10.21
N ILE A 265 -16.31 -13.23 9.31
CA ILE A 265 -15.70 -13.88 8.14
C ILE A 265 -14.19 -14.06 8.27
N VAL A 266 -13.53 -13.26 9.11
CA VAL A 266 -12.14 -13.45 9.49
C VAL A 266 -12.12 -14.06 10.88
N PRO A 267 -11.60 -15.29 11.07
CA PRO A 267 -11.35 -15.81 12.40
C PRO A 267 -10.50 -14.82 13.20
N ALA A 268 -10.75 -14.67 14.50
CA ALA A 268 -10.00 -13.72 15.33
C ALA A 268 -8.48 -14.02 15.32
N GLU A 269 -8.13 -15.28 15.05
CA GLU A 269 -6.79 -15.82 14.93
C GLU A 269 -6.15 -15.56 13.55
N GLU A 270 -6.79 -14.77 12.68
CA GLU A 270 -6.26 -14.42 11.36
C GLU A 270 -5.90 -12.93 11.20
N LEU A 271 -6.39 -12.06 12.10
CA LEU A 271 -6.04 -10.64 12.15
C LEU A 271 -4.96 -10.38 13.20
N MET A 272 -3.92 -9.62 12.84
CA MET A 272 -2.85 -9.23 13.77
C MET A 272 -3.28 -8.08 14.73
N GLY A 273 -4.57 -7.76 14.76
CA GLY A 273 -5.22 -6.70 15.54
C GLY A 273 -6.68 -7.02 15.79
N SER A 274 -7.27 -6.42 16.82
CA SER A 274 -8.66 -6.70 17.18
C SER A 274 -9.64 -5.83 16.36
N THR A 275 -10.71 -6.46 15.85
CA THR A 275 -11.93 -5.77 15.39
C THR A 275 -12.94 -5.57 16.52
N THR A 276 -12.56 -5.88 17.76
CA THR A 276 -13.33 -5.50 18.95
C THR A 276 -12.48 -4.55 19.80
N PRO A 277 -13.07 -3.51 20.42
CA PRO A 277 -12.32 -2.64 21.31
C PRO A 277 -11.61 -3.47 22.39
N ALA A 278 -10.37 -3.10 22.75
CA ALA A 278 -9.74 -3.67 23.92
C ALA A 278 -10.48 -3.15 25.17
N VAL A 279 -11.50 -3.88 25.62
CA VAL A 279 -12.28 -3.55 26.82
C VAL A 279 -11.53 -4.10 28.04
N GLY A 280 -10.37 -3.52 28.34
CA GLY A 280 -9.57 -3.84 29.51
C GLY A 280 -9.27 -2.58 30.31
N THR A 281 -9.53 -2.60 31.61
CA THR A 281 -9.22 -1.49 32.54
C THR A 281 -7.83 -1.61 33.16
N ASP A 282 -7.13 -2.71 32.87
CA ASP A 282 -5.79 -3.00 33.37
C ASP A 282 -4.74 -2.05 32.77
N ALA A 283 -3.61 -1.93 33.46
CA ALA A 283 -2.55 -1.01 33.09
C ALA A 283 -1.91 -1.32 31.72
N SER A 284 -1.86 -2.59 31.31
CA SER A 284 -1.32 -2.99 30.00
C SER A 284 -2.24 -2.57 28.87
N THR A 285 -3.56 -2.73 29.03
CA THR A 285 -4.54 -2.27 28.05
C THR A 285 -4.57 -0.75 27.92
N LYS A 286 -4.48 -0.01 29.03
CA LYS A 286 -4.38 1.47 29.01
C LYS A 286 -3.14 1.96 28.25
N LYS A 287 -1.97 1.37 28.51
CA LYS A 287 -0.73 1.69 27.78
C LYS A 287 -0.86 1.39 26.28
N ALA A 288 -1.46 0.26 25.92
CA ALA A 288 -1.69 -0.10 24.51
C ALA A 288 -2.56 0.94 23.78
N THR A 289 -3.61 1.42 24.43
CA THR A 289 -4.49 2.47 23.90
C THR A 289 -3.78 3.82 23.77
N GLU A 290 -2.90 4.16 24.72
CA GLU A 290 -2.07 5.37 24.63
C GLU A 290 -1.11 5.29 23.43
N ILE A 291 -0.40 4.17 23.27
CA ILE A 291 0.51 3.95 22.12
C ILE A 291 -0.24 4.07 20.78
N ALA A 292 -1.46 3.52 20.70
CA ALA A 292 -2.30 3.62 19.49
C ALA A 292 -2.75 5.06 19.19
N THR A 293 -3.06 5.84 20.23
CA THR A 293 -3.36 7.27 20.12
C THR A 293 -2.16 8.04 19.58
N LEU A 294 -0.97 7.83 20.16
CA LEU A 294 0.27 8.46 19.71
C LEU A 294 0.64 8.08 18.27
N SER A 295 0.40 6.81 17.87
CA SER A 295 0.57 6.36 16.48
C SER A 295 -0.33 7.13 15.51
N THR A 296 -1.59 7.37 15.91
CA THR A 296 -2.56 8.13 15.11
C THR A 296 -2.16 9.60 15.00
N GLU A 297 -1.72 10.21 16.11
CA GLU A 297 -1.21 11.58 16.14
C GLU A 297 0.03 11.74 15.25
N ARG A 298 1.00 10.83 15.39
CA ARG A 298 2.20 10.79 14.54
C ARG A 298 1.81 10.72 13.08
N PHE A 299 0.96 9.77 12.68
CA PHE A 299 0.49 9.65 11.30
C PHE A 299 -0.16 10.93 10.78
N THR A 300 -1.06 11.53 11.56
CA THR A 300 -1.74 12.79 11.21
C THR A 300 -0.74 13.92 10.97
N LEU A 301 0.27 14.06 11.84
CA LEU A 301 1.37 15.02 11.64
C LEU A 301 2.24 14.72 10.41
N GLY A 302 2.17 13.50 9.86
CA GLY A 302 2.88 13.12 8.63
C GLY A 302 2.18 13.52 7.35
N MET A 303 0.86 13.74 7.38
CA MET A 303 0.09 14.06 6.18
C MET A 303 0.56 15.34 5.46
N PRO A 304 0.95 16.42 6.17
CA PRO A 304 1.55 17.59 5.53
C PRO A 304 2.79 17.28 4.67
N LEU A 305 3.61 16.28 5.01
CA LEU A 305 4.76 15.89 4.19
C LEU A 305 4.32 15.33 2.84
N ARG A 306 3.19 14.61 2.80
CA ARG A 306 2.63 14.10 1.55
C ARG A 306 1.91 15.18 0.74
N THR A 307 1.36 16.20 1.41
CA THR A 307 0.91 17.44 0.77
C THR A 307 2.08 18.15 0.07
N ILE A 308 3.23 18.29 0.75
CA ILE A 308 4.45 18.85 0.14
C ILE A 308 4.83 18.05 -1.10
N ALA A 309 5.05 16.74 -0.94
CA ALA A 309 5.49 15.88 -2.04
C ALA A 309 4.53 15.91 -3.25
N ARG A 310 3.21 15.90 -3.03
CA ARG A 310 2.21 15.99 -4.12
C ARG A 310 2.31 17.29 -4.90
N MET A 311 2.57 18.41 -4.22
CA MET A 311 2.76 19.69 -4.88
C MET A 311 4.09 19.75 -5.63
N GLU A 312 5.14 19.18 -5.06
CA GLU A 312 6.43 19.04 -5.74
C GLU A 312 6.34 18.18 -7.01
N VAL A 313 5.52 17.11 -7.03
CA VAL A 313 5.24 16.37 -8.28
C VAL A 313 4.69 17.31 -9.36
N SER A 314 3.74 18.18 -9.00
CA SER A 314 3.13 19.11 -9.94
C SER A 314 4.11 20.19 -10.42
N MET A 315 4.94 20.72 -9.52
CA MET A 315 5.97 21.71 -9.82
C MET A 315 7.03 21.14 -10.75
N ARG A 316 7.59 19.98 -10.41
CA ARG A 316 8.63 19.31 -11.20
C ARG A 316 8.09 18.90 -12.57
N GLY A 317 6.83 18.47 -12.65
CA GLY A 317 6.15 18.21 -13.93
C GLY A 317 5.97 19.46 -14.80
N ALA A 318 6.00 20.65 -14.20
CA ALA A 318 6.00 21.93 -14.89
C ALA A 318 7.42 22.54 -15.04
N ASN A 319 8.48 21.76 -14.80
CA ASN A 319 9.89 22.19 -14.79
C ASN A 319 10.19 23.32 -13.80
N ILE A 320 9.48 23.36 -12.67
CA ILE A 320 9.73 24.29 -11.57
C ILE A 320 10.51 23.55 -10.48
N ASP A 321 11.64 24.12 -10.04
CA ASP A 321 12.37 23.61 -8.87
C ASP A 321 11.63 24.01 -7.59
N PRO A 322 11.14 23.06 -6.77
CA PRO A 322 10.49 23.37 -5.49
C PRO A 322 11.39 24.09 -4.48
N LYS A 323 12.71 24.10 -4.70
CA LYS A 323 13.67 24.83 -3.87
C LYS A 323 13.81 26.30 -4.24
N ASP A 324 13.38 26.70 -5.43
CA ASP A 324 13.41 28.10 -5.87
C ASP A 324 12.11 28.80 -5.45
N ASP A 325 12.15 29.55 -4.36
CA ASP A 325 11.00 30.25 -3.81
C ASP A 325 10.39 31.27 -4.78
N ALA A 326 11.22 31.91 -5.62
CA ALA A 326 10.76 32.89 -6.59
C ALA A 326 10.04 32.20 -7.76
N ALA A 327 10.60 31.10 -8.28
CA ALA A 327 9.97 30.29 -9.32
C ALA A 327 8.68 29.64 -8.82
N VAL A 328 8.67 29.10 -7.61
CA VAL A 328 7.47 28.56 -6.96
C VAL A 328 6.42 29.65 -6.85
N LYS A 329 6.74 30.82 -6.30
CA LYS A 329 5.79 31.92 -6.18
C LYS A 329 5.22 32.35 -7.54
N THR A 330 6.08 32.52 -8.55
CA THR A 330 5.67 32.89 -9.90
C THR A 330 4.72 31.86 -10.51
N TRP A 331 5.07 30.58 -10.40
CA TRP A 331 4.24 29.49 -10.89
C TRP A 331 2.88 29.42 -10.19
N MET A 332 2.85 29.67 -8.88
CA MET A 332 1.61 29.77 -8.10
C MET A 332 0.75 30.94 -8.58
N ASP A 333 1.33 32.13 -8.74
CA ASP A 333 0.65 33.34 -9.20
C ASP A 333 0.07 33.16 -10.62
N GLU A 334 0.80 32.52 -11.54
CA GLU A 334 0.31 32.21 -12.88
C GLU A 334 -0.85 31.23 -12.89
N ARG A 335 -0.81 30.22 -12.00
CA ARG A 335 -1.87 29.22 -11.94
C ARG A 335 -3.14 29.77 -11.30
N ASN A 336 -3.02 30.72 -10.37
CA ASN A 336 -4.14 31.52 -9.85
C ASN A 336 -4.85 32.32 -10.94
N LYS A 337 -4.11 32.95 -11.87
CA LYS A 337 -4.71 33.73 -12.98
C LYS A 337 -5.55 32.89 -13.94
N LYS A 338 -5.30 31.59 -14.04
CA LYS A 338 -6.02 30.66 -14.95
C LYS A 338 -7.30 30.12 -14.34
N MET A 339 -7.70 30.59 -13.16
CA MET A 339 -8.90 30.12 -12.48
C MET A 339 -10.13 30.87 -12.95
N THR A 340 -11.19 30.11 -13.21
CA THR A 340 -12.50 30.62 -13.61
C THR A 340 -13.55 30.33 -12.53
N PRO A 341 -14.67 31.06 -12.49
CA PRO A 341 -15.79 30.74 -11.58
C PRO A 341 -16.33 29.31 -11.72
N ASP A 342 -16.18 28.69 -12.91
CA ASP A 342 -16.57 27.31 -13.17
C ASP A 342 -15.54 26.27 -12.69
N THR A 343 -14.41 26.72 -12.14
CA THR A 343 -13.43 25.84 -11.51
C THR A 343 -14.06 25.26 -10.24
N PRO A 344 -14.22 23.92 -10.14
CA PRO A 344 -14.92 23.30 -9.00
C PRO A 344 -14.37 23.77 -7.64
N ALA A 345 -15.26 24.06 -6.68
CA ALA A 345 -14.89 24.37 -5.31
C ALA A 345 -13.97 23.28 -4.73
N GLY A 346 -12.85 23.67 -4.12
CA GLY A 346 -11.77 22.74 -3.72
C GLY A 346 -10.64 22.59 -4.75
N LYS A 347 -10.69 23.37 -5.84
CA LYS A 347 -9.60 23.48 -6.82
C LYS A 347 -9.06 24.91 -6.95
N SER A 348 -9.34 25.84 -6.01
CA SER A 348 -8.63 27.13 -6.05
C SER A 348 -7.15 26.92 -5.70
N TRP A 349 -6.25 27.68 -6.31
CA TRP A 349 -4.82 27.42 -6.13
C TRP A 349 -4.39 27.86 -4.75
N GLU A 350 -4.95 28.95 -4.23
CA GLU A 350 -4.79 29.37 -2.84
C GLU A 350 -5.16 28.26 -1.85
N GLN A 351 -6.20 27.47 -2.11
CA GLN A 351 -6.56 26.30 -1.28
C GLN A 351 -5.54 25.15 -1.36
N LEU A 352 -4.72 25.07 -2.42
CA LEU A 352 -3.67 24.06 -2.59
C LEU A 352 -2.27 24.58 -2.17
N ALA A 353 -1.97 25.85 -2.46
CA ALA A 353 -0.76 26.58 -2.11
C ALA A 353 -0.65 26.81 -0.61
N THR A 354 -1.73 27.28 0.03
CA THR A 354 -1.66 27.69 1.44
C THR A 354 -1.28 26.51 2.34
N PRO A 355 -1.88 25.31 2.19
CA PRO A 355 -1.43 24.13 2.92
C PRO A 355 0.02 23.74 2.60
N TYR A 356 0.46 23.89 1.35
CA TYR A 356 1.84 23.61 0.95
C TYR A 356 2.85 24.55 1.61
N LEU A 357 2.66 25.86 1.48
CA LEU A 357 3.56 26.88 2.03
C LEU A 357 3.62 26.77 3.55
N LYS A 358 2.47 26.57 4.20
CA LYS A 358 2.40 26.31 5.64
C LYS A 358 3.17 25.05 6.01
N ALA A 359 2.89 23.92 5.35
CA ALA A 359 3.56 22.65 5.63
C ALA A 359 5.08 22.75 5.43
N ARG A 360 5.53 23.44 4.39
CA ARG A 360 6.96 23.64 4.10
C ARG A 360 7.65 24.49 5.16
N ALA A 361 7.00 25.56 5.63
CA ALA A 361 7.53 26.41 6.70
C ALA A 361 7.61 25.67 8.05
N GLU A 362 6.63 24.82 8.35
CA GLU A 362 6.56 24.06 9.61
C GLU A 362 7.38 22.75 9.59
N LEU A 363 7.89 22.35 8.43
CA LEU A 363 8.47 21.02 8.20
C LEU A 363 9.54 20.61 9.23
N PRO A 364 10.53 21.44 9.59
CA PRO A 364 11.54 21.05 10.59
C PRO A 364 10.92 20.69 11.95
N GLU A 365 9.97 21.48 12.42
CA GLU A 365 9.30 21.26 13.71
C GLU A 365 8.35 20.05 13.63
N THR A 366 7.65 19.86 12.51
CA THR A 366 6.82 18.68 12.26
C THR A 366 7.65 17.39 12.31
N LEU A 367 8.84 17.37 11.69
CA LEU A 367 9.74 16.21 11.74
C LEU A 367 10.21 15.91 13.16
N LYS A 368 10.60 16.95 13.92
CA LYS A 368 11.01 16.82 15.32
C LYS A 368 9.89 16.24 16.19
N LYS A 369 8.67 16.77 16.08
CA LYS A 369 7.49 16.28 16.82
C LYS A 369 7.15 14.84 16.47
N ARG A 370 7.17 14.48 15.17
CA ARG A 370 6.94 13.10 14.73
C ARG A 370 7.96 12.14 15.32
N GLN A 371 9.23 12.52 15.37
CA GLN A 371 10.27 11.68 15.99
C GLN A 371 10.05 11.52 17.49
N ALA A 372 9.74 12.61 18.20
CA ALA A 372 9.46 12.57 19.64
C ALA A 372 8.28 11.65 19.97
N LEU A 373 7.21 11.67 19.17
CA LEU A 373 6.07 10.76 19.34
C LEU A 373 6.47 9.29 19.15
N LEU A 374 7.34 8.98 18.18
CA LEU A 374 7.81 7.61 17.96
C LEU A 374 8.67 7.12 19.14
N GLU A 375 9.58 7.95 19.65
CA GLU A 375 10.36 7.56 20.83
C GLU A 375 9.47 7.36 22.06
N LYS A 376 8.48 8.25 22.28
CA LYS A 376 7.48 8.07 23.36
C LYS A 376 6.71 6.75 23.21
N MET A 377 6.30 6.38 21.99
CA MET A 377 5.65 5.11 21.73
C MET A 377 6.55 3.91 22.10
N ARG A 378 7.84 3.98 21.79
CA ARG A 378 8.82 2.94 22.14
C ARG A 378 9.04 2.85 23.64
N GLU A 379 9.20 3.97 24.33
CA GLU A 379 9.34 4.03 25.79
C GLU A 379 8.13 3.40 26.50
N LEU A 380 6.92 3.76 26.10
CA LEU A 380 5.68 3.18 26.64
C LEU A 380 5.56 1.68 26.35
N SER A 381 6.02 1.25 25.18
CA SER A 381 5.99 -0.15 24.78
C SER A 381 7.01 -0.98 25.56
N ALA A 382 8.23 -0.48 25.74
CA ALA A 382 9.28 -1.10 26.55
C ALA A 382 8.87 -1.20 28.03
N ALA A 383 8.11 -0.23 28.53
CA ALA A 383 7.54 -0.27 29.89
C ALA A 383 6.29 -1.16 30.02
N ARG A 384 5.80 -1.78 28.95
CA ARG A 384 4.65 -2.69 28.93
C ARG A 384 5.07 -4.16 28.88
N SER A 385 6.13 -4.46 28.14
CA SER A 385 6.85 -5.75 28.13
C SER A 385 7.52 -6.00 29.47
#